data_AF-A0A7J7NR83-F1
#
_entry.id   AF-A0A7J7NR83-F1
#
_cell.length_a   1.000
_cell.length_b   1.000
_cell.length_c   1.000
_cell.angle_alpha   90.00
_cell.angle_beta   90.00
_cell.angle_gamma   90.00
#
_symmetry.space_group_name_H-M   'P 1'
#
loop_
_entity.id
_entity.type
_entity.pdbx_description
1 polymer ?
#
loop_
_entity_poly.entity_id
_entity_poly.type
_entity_poly.pdbx_seq_one_letter_code
_entity_poly.pdbx_strand_id
1 'polypeptide(L)'
;MQELYDDDSSHVKSFCSHIREYNATNAFTSLGVKLDDRILNGRGPKPFSIYGELKHRVGALLHDLGKQATYAQLYIYDSALALNTRISRNPQLNTNVLKIIQDNLMEYNPFVRIYR
;
A
#
# COMPACT_ATOMS: atom_id res chain seq x y z
N MET A 1 15.14 -2.04 3.26
CA MET A 1 14.16 -3.01 3.82
C MET A 1 14.62 -3.56 5.17
N GLN A 2 15.89 -3.94 5.31
CA GLN A 2 16.44 -4.47 6.57
C GLN A 2 16.31 -3.50 7.77
N GLU A 3 16.41 -2.20 7.51
CA GLU A 3 16.16 -1.12 8.47
C GLU A 3 14.72 -1.07 9.05
N LEU A 4 13.76 -1.79 8.46
CA LEU A 4 12.39 -1.87 8.97
C LEU A 4 12.17 -3.04 9.93
N TYR A 5 13.19 -3.87 10.17
CA TYR A 5 13.08 -5.09 10.97
C TYR A 5 14.22 -5.30 11.99
N ASP A 6 15.39 -4.67 11.78
CA ASP A 6 16.61 -5.03 12.50
C ASP A 6 16.97 -4.10 13.68
N ASP A 7 16.11 -3.14 14.07
CA ASP A 7 16.37 -2.21 15.19
C ASP A 7 15.09 -1.96 16.04
N ASP A 8 15.23 -1.62 17.32
CA ASP A 8 14.10 -1.29 18.21
C ASP A 8 13.66 0.19 18.07
N SER A 9 13.99 0.80 16.94
CA SER A 9 13.69 2.19 16.60
C SER A 9 12.20 2.45 16.54
N SER A 10 11.81 3.71 16.71
CA SER A 10 10.42 4.15 16.60
C SER A 10 9.82 3.86 15.21
N HIS A 11 10.66 3.80 14.17
CA HIS A 11 10.26 3.45 12.81
C HIS A 11 9.85 1.98 12.68
N VAL A 12 10.60 1.06 13.30
CA VAL A 12 10.27 -0.38 13.29
C VAL A 12 8.99 -0.66 14.06
N LYS A 13 8.82 -0.04 15.25
CA LYS A 13 7.57 -0.14 16.03
C LYS A 13 6.36 0.37 15.24
N SER A 14 6.51 1.50 14.56
CA SER A 14 5.47 2.07 13.70
C SER A 14 5.13 1.14 12.53
N PHE A 15 6.15 0.64 11.83
CA PHE A 15 6.00 -0.26 10.69
C PHE A 15 5.31 -1.57 11.08
N CYS A 16 5.79 -2.27 12.11
CA CYS A 16 5.20 -3.52 12.59
C CYS A 16 3.75 -3.35 13.05
N SER A 17 3.43 -2.25 13.72
CA SER A 17 2.07 -1.97 14.20
C SER A 17 1.09 -1.69 13.06
N HIS A 18 1.55 -1.09 11.95
CA HIS A 18 0.70 -0.67 10.82
C HIS A 18 1.06 -1.35 9.50
N ILE A 19 1.68 -2.53 9.54
CA ILE A 19 2.26 -3.20 8.36
C ILE A 19 1.25 -3.36 7.20
N ARG A 20 -0.02 -3.63 7.53
CA ARG A 20 -1.10 -3.76 6.55
C ARG A 20 -1.39 -2.45 5.82
N GLU A 21 -1.39 -1.34 6.54
CA GLU A 21 -1.64 0.00 5.98
C GLU A 21 -0.47 0.47 5.14
N TYR A 22 0.77 0.21 5.59
CA TYR A 22 1.97 0.45 4.79
C TYR A 22 1.95 -0.33 3.47
N ASN A 23 1.61 -1.62 3.52
CA ASN A 23 1.51 -2.46 2.33
C ASN A 23 0.37 -1.99 1.41
N ALA A 24 -0.79 -1.67 1.96
CA ALA A 24 -1.93 -1.18 1.17
C ALA A 24 -1.64 0.16 0.49
N THR A 25 -0.95 1.08 1.18
CA THR A 25 -0.57 2.39 0.65
C THR A 25 0.40 2.30 -0.54
N ASN A 26 1.23 1.25 -0.55
CA ASN A 26 2.22 1.02 -1.61
C ASN A 26 1.77 -0.06 -2.63
N ALA A 27 0.55 -0.58 -2.50
CA ALA A 27 0.05 -1.62 -3.39
C ALA A 27 -0.20 -1.07 -4.81
N PHE A 28 0.23 -1.85 -5.80
CA PHE A 28 -0.06 -1.57 -7.22
C PHE A 28 -1.50 -1.89 -7.58
N THR A 29 -2.12 -2.86 -6.91
CA THR A 29 -3.50 -3.27 -7.17
C THR A 29 -4.26 -3.34 -5.87
N SER A 30 -5.55 -3.03 -5.93
CA SER A 30 -6.45 -3.23 -4.80
C SER A 30 -7.27 -4.50 -4.99
N LEU A 31 -7.66 -5.10 -3.87
CA LEU A 31 -8.54 -6.27 -3.87
C LEU A 31 -9.99 -5.82 -4.06
N GLY A 32 -10.60 -6.17 -5.18
CA GLY A 32 -12.03 -5.97 -5.42
C GLY A 32 -12.81 -7.19 -4.98
N VAL A 33 -13.10 -7.30 -3.68
CA VAL A 33 -13.87 -8.42 -3.11
C VAL A 33 -15.09 -7.94 -2.36
N LYS A 34 -16.15 -8.76 -2.39
CA LYS A 34 -17.23 -8.68 -1.42
C LYS A 34 -16.87 -9.60 -0.26
N LEU A 35 -16.52 -8.99 0.87
CA LEU A 35 -16.29 -9.74 2.09
C LEU A 35 -17.61 -10.35 2.56
N ASP A 36 -17.51 -11.59 3.00
CA ASP A 36 -18.58 -12.25 3.72
C ASP A 36 -18.51 -11.83 5.19
N ASP A 37 -19.49 -11.05 5.65
CA ASP A 37 -19.52 -10.47 6.99
C ASP A 37 -19.89 -11.49 8.09
N ARG A 38 -20.08 -12.76 7.73
CA ARG A 38 -20.29 -13.84 8.69
C ARG A 38 -19.10 -13.93 9.65
N ILE A 39 -19.34 -13.58 10.91
CA ILE A 39 -18.33 -13.66 11.97
C ILE A 39 -18.04 -15.14 12.26
N LEU A 40 -16.85 -15.59 11.89
CA LEU A 40 -16.36 -16.90 12.27
C LEU A 40 -15.84 -16.83 13.72
N ASN A 41 -16.64 -17.33 14.65
CA ASN A 41 -16.28 -17.43 16.07
C ASN A 41 -15.29 -18.60 16.25
N GLY A 42 -14.00 -18.28 16.32
CA GLY A 42 -12.94 -19.27 16.55
C GLY A 42 -11.74 -18.64 17.26
N ARG A 43 -10.92 -19.48 17.89
CA ARG A 43 -9.61 -19.06 18.43
C ARG A 43 -8.58 -19.08 17.31
N GLY A 44 -8.08 -17.93 16.89
CA GLY A 44 -7.04 -17.82 15.85
C GLY A 44 -7.13 -16.53 15.05
N PRO A 45 -6.22 -16.33 14.07
CA PRO A 45 -6.29 -15.20 13.14
C PRO A 45 -7.65 -15.16 12.45
N LYS A 46 -8.29 -13.98 12.38
CA LYS A 46 -9.62 -13.82 11.81
C LYS A 46 -9.62 -14.27 10.34
N PRO A 47 -10.28 -15.39 9.99
CA PRO A 47 -10.44 -15.77 8.60
C PRO A 47 -11.43 -14.81 7.94
N PHE A 48 -11.23 -14.52 6.66
CA PHE A 48 -12.21 -13.82 5.84
C PHE A 48 -12.58 -14.72 4.67
N SER A 49 -13.87 -14.76 4.35
CA SER A 49 -14.37 -15.47 3.17
C SER A 49 -14.72 -14.46 2.09
N ILE A 50 -14.41 -14.81 0.86
CA ILE A 50 -14.79 -14.03 -0.32
C ILE A 50 -15.98 -14.73 -0.94
N TYR A 51 -17.06 -13.99 -1.20
CA TYR A 51 -18.19 -14.50 -1.96
C TYR A 51 -18.03 -14.15 -3.44
N GLY A 52 -18.09 -15.18 -4.31
CA GLY A 52 -17.96 -15.02 -5.76
C GLY A 52 -16.51 -15.00 -6.24
N GLU A 53 -16.20 -14.11 -7.17
CA GLU A 53 -14.88 -14.04 -7.82
C GLU A 53 -13.94 -13.02 -7.17
N LEU A 54 -12.66 -13.39 -7.08
CA LEU A 54 -11.58 -12.47 -6.77
C LEU A 54 -11.26 -11.61 -8.01
N LYS A 55 -11.49 -10.30 -7.92
CA LYS A 55 -11.12 -9.36 -9.01
C LYS A 55 -10.01 -8.44 -8.53
N HIS A 56 -8.94 -8.34 -9.32
CA HIS A 56 -7.95 -7.29 -9.13
C HIS A 56 -8.51 -5.98 -9.69
N ARG A 57 -8.69 -4.98 -8.83
CA ARG A 57 -9.09 -3.64 -9.24
C ARG A 57 -7.83 -2.83 -9.51
N VAL A 58 -7.53 -2.71 -10.80
CA VAL A 58 -6.57 -1.75 -11.33
C VAL A 58 -7.38 -0.55 -11.80
N GLY A 59 -7.13 0.63 -11.21
CA GLY A 59 -7.77 1.86 -11.66
C GLY A 59 -7.40 2.19 -13.11
N ALA A 60 -7.99 3.25 -13.67
CA ALA A 60 -7.54 3.77 -14.95
C ALA A 60 -6.03 4.02 -14.92
N LEU A 61 -5.32 3.75 -16.02
CA LEU A 61 -3.87 3.93 -16.04
C LEU A 61 -3.49 5.41 -15.82
N LEU A 62 -4.26 6.33 -16.38
CA LEU A 62 -4.14 7.77 -16.15
C LEU A 62 -5.27 8.24 -15.22
N HIS A 63 -5.03 9.29 -14.46
CA HIS A 63 -6.09 9.94 -13.69
C HIS A 63 -6.94 10.82 -14.63
N ASP A 64 -8.24 10.92 -14.35
CA ASP A 64 -9.10 11.87 -15.08
C ASP A 64 -8.61 13.30 -14.83
N LEU A 65 -8.75 14.18 -15.83
CA LEU A 65 -8.46 15.61 -15.70
C LEU A 65 -9.08 16.19 -14.42
N GLY A 66 -8.23 16.77 -13.56
CA GLY A 66 -8.61 17.37 -12.30
C GLY A 66 -8.73 16.41 -11.10
N LYS A 67 -8.52 15.10 -11.28
CA LYS A 67 -8.46 14.13 -10.17
C LYS A 67 -7.03 13.84 -9.75
N GLN A 68 -6.80 13.64 -8.46
CA GLN A 68 -5.47 13.25 -7.96
C GLN A 68 -5.17 11.78 -8.28
N ALA A 69 -3.92 11.49 -8.66
CA ALA A 69 -3.45 10.13 -8.88
C ALA A 69 -3.65 9.21 -7.66
N THR A 70 -3.95 7.94 -7.88
CA THR A 70 -4.22 6.92 -6.86
C THR A 70 -3.52 5.59 -7.17
N TYR A 71 -3.10 4.87 -6.13
CA TYR A 71 -2.53 3.51 -6.24
C TYR A 71 -1.45 3.39 -7.31
N ALA A 72 -1.63 2.51 -8.30
CA ALA A 72 -0.71 2.28 -9.41
C ALA A 72 -0.29 3.57 -10.14
N GLN A 73 -1.21 4.54 -10.26
CA GLN A 73 -0.96 5.80 -10.96
C GLN A 73 0.18 6.58 -10.29
N LEU A 74 0.40 6.41 -8.98
CA LEU A 74 1.48 7.06 -8.24
C LEU A 74 2.88 6.57 -8.67
N TYR A 75 2.98 5.49 -9.44
CA TYR A 75 4.26 5.02 -10.00
C TYR A 75 4.56 5.61 -11.38
N ILE A 76 3.56 6.23 -12.03
CA ILE A 76 3.67 6.86 -13.35
C ILE A 76 4.16 8.30 -13.23
N TYR A 77 3.76 9.00 -12.15
CA TYR A 77 4.11 10.39 -11.91
C TYR A 77 5.42 10.55 -11.14
N ASP A 78 5.84 11.80 -10.97
CA ASP A 78 6.98 12.21 -10.17
C ASP A 78 7.00 11.54 -8.78
N SER A 79 8.17 11.05 -8.38
CA SER A 79 8.36 10.28 -7.15
C SER A 79 8.10 11.11 -5.88
N ALA A 80 8.34 12.42 -5.92
CA ALA A 80 8.04 13.30 -4.78
C ALA A 80 6.53 13.55 -4.68
N LEU A 81 5.83 13.77 -5.80
CA LEU A 81 4.37 13.87 -5.83
C LEU A 81 3.70 12.60 -5.31
N ALA A 82 4.24 11.44 -5.67
CA ALA A 82 3.79 10.13 -5.21
C ALA A 82 3.90 10.00 -3.68
N LEU A 83 5.06 10.36 -3.12
CA LEU A 83 5.31 10.34 -1.67
C LEU A 83 4.38 11.30 -0.93
N ASN A 84 4.26 12.54 -1.40
CA ASN A 84 3.40 13.55 -0.79
C ASN A 84 1.93 13.12 -0.79
N THR A 85 1.48 12.48 -1.87
CA THR A 85 0.12 11.94 -1.95
C THR A 85 -0.10 10.80 -0.94
N ARG A 86 0.89 9.91 -0.76
CA ARG A 86 0.82 8.83 0.25
C ARG A 86 0.79 9.38 1.68
N ILE A 87 1.61 10.39 1.98
CA ILE A 87 1.65 11.06 3.28
C ILE A 87 0.31 11.75 3.56
N SER A 88 -0.20 12.54 2.62
CA SER A 88 -1.46 13.28 2.78
C SER A 88 -2.66 12.36 3.02
N ARG A 89 -2.69 11.17 2.41
CA ARG A 89 -3.78 10.20 2.56
C ARG A 89 -3.68 9.33 3.81
N ASN A 90 -2.49 9.22 4.39
CA ASN A 90 -2.24 8.34 5.52
C ASN A 90 -1.52 9.12 6.64
N PRO A 91 -2.16 10.16 7.23
CA PRO A 91 -1.55 11.01 8.24
C PRO A 91 -1.15 10.27 9.52
N GLN A 92 -1.71 9.08 9.75
CA GLN A 92 -1.38 8.19 10.86
C GLN A 92 -0.06 7.43 10.66
N LEU A 93 0.43 7.34 9.41
CA LEU A 93 1.66 6.59 9.10
C LEU A 93 2.90 7.47 9.22
N ASN A 94 3.98 6.89 9.72
CA ASN A 94 5.28 7.55 9.77
C ASN A 94 5.82 7.82 8.36
N THR A 95 6.14 9.09 8.09
CA THR A 95 6.60 9.60 6.78
C THR A 95 7.95 9.02 6.36
N ASN A 96 8.88 8.83 7.30
CA ASN A 96 10.19 8.25 7.01
C ASN A 96 10.04 6.79 6.57
N VAL A 97 9.15 6.03 7.21
CA VAL A 97 8.86 4.64 6.81
C VAL A 97 8.25 4.58 5.41
N LEU A 98 7.31 5.49 5.09
CA LEU A 98 6.76 5.60 3.74
C LEU A 98 7.84 5.88 2.70
N LYS A 99 8.77 6.79 3.02
CA LYS A 99 9.91 7.11 2.15
C LYS A 99 10.84 5.91 1.95
N ILE A 100 11.23 5.23 3.03
CA ILE A 100 12.08 4.03 2.96
C ILE A 100 11.46 2.97 2.05
N ILE A 101 10.17 2.68 2.22
CA ILE A 101 9.46 1.70 1.38
C ILE A 101 9.44 2.15 -0.09
N GLN A 102 9.12 3.43 -0.36
CA GLN A 102 9.10 3.96 -1.71
C GLN A 102 10.46 3.85 -2.40
N ASP A 103 11.53 4.29 -1.73
CA ASP A 103 12.88 4.28 -2.27
C ASP A 103 13.33 2.85 -2.58
N ASN A 104 13.06 1.90 -1.67
CA ASN A 104 13.33 0.48 -1.88
C ASN A 104 12.55 -0.09 -3.07
N LEU A 105 11.27 0.28 -3.23
CA LEU A 105 10.47 -0.16 -4.38
C LEU A 105 11.03 0.41 -5.68
N MET A 106 11.40 1.68 -5.71
CA MET A 106 11.94 2.32 -6.92
C MET A 106 13.31 1.74 -7.33
N GLU A 107 14.13 1.36 -6.36
CA GLU A 107 15.46 0.81 -6.59
C GLU A 107 15.41 -0.66 -7.03
N TYR A 108 14.61 -1.49 -6.36
CA TYR A 108 14.68 -2.95 -6.51
C TYR A 108 13.46 -3.60 -7.17
N ASN A 109 12.29 -2.96 -7.18
CA ASN A 109 11.08 -3.60 -7.71
C ASN A 109 10.99 -3.42 -9.24
N PRO A 110 11.13 -4.50 -10.05
CA PRO A 110 11.12 -4.39 -11.50
C PRO A 110 9.78 -3.90 -12.06
N PHE A 111 8.68 -4.09 -11.32
CA PHE A 111 7.35 -3.66 -11.76
C PHE A 111 7.18 -2.15 -11.73
N VAL A 112 7.91 -1.42 -10.87
CA VAL A 112 7.88 0.07 -10.88
C VAL A 112 8.24 0.60 -12.27
N ARG A 113 9.16 -0.06 -12.97
CA ARG A 113 9.60 0.34 -14.31
C ARG A 113 8.54 0.07 -15.40
N ILE A 114 7.63 -0.88 -15.18
CA ILE A 114 6.54 -1.18 -16.14
C ILE A 114 5.49 -0.07 -16.14
N TYR A 115 5.36 0.66 -15.03
CA TYR A 115 4.44 1.80 -14.91
C TYR A 115 5.08 3.13 -15.31
N ARG A 116 6.34 3.16 -15.77
CA ARG A 116 7.01 4.37 -16.29
C ARG A 116 7.00 4.41 -17.81
#